data_AF-A0A3M7Q2N5-F1
#
_entry.id   AF-A0A3M7Q2N5-F1
#
_cell.length_a   1.000
_cell.length_b   1.000
_cell.length_c   1.000
_cell.angle_alpha   90.00
_cell.angle_beta   90.00
_cell.angle_gamma   90.00
#
_symmetry.space_group_name_H-M   'P 1'
#
loop_
_entity.id
_entity.type
_entity.pdbx_description
1 polymer ?
#
loop_
_entity_poly.entity_id
_entity_poly.type
_entity_poly.pdbx_seq_one_letter_code
_entity_poly.pdbx_strand_id
1 'polypeptide(L)'
;MNANAALTQQQLQVASEIEIEMMQDLYTKMTASCHKKCIPPKYHENDLTKGESVCIDRCVAKYFEIHDRVGKKLTALSTQQAQLAETPPPPPS
;
A
#
# COMPACT_ATOMS: atom_id res chain seq x y z
N MET A 1 -23.70 30.80 9.60
CA MET A 1 -22.67 29.73 9.57
C MET A 1 -22.57 29.20 8.16
N ASN A 2 -21.38 29.20 7.56
CA ASN A 2 -21.19 29.05 6.11
C ASN A 2 -21.10 27.55 5.75
N ALA A 3 -22.13 27.01 5.09
CA ALA A 3 -22.25 25.57 4.78
C ALA A 3 -21.08 25.00 3.95
N ASN A 4 -20.43 25.85 3.14
CA ASN A 4 -19.24 25.48 2.37
C ASN A 4 -18.04 25.12 3.25
N ALA A 5 -17.83 25.82 4.37
CA ALA A 5 -16.70 25.55 5.26
C ALA A 5 -16.85 24.20 5.98
N ALA A 6 -18.08 23.86 6.38
CA ALA A 6 -18.40 22.57 7.00
C ALA A 6 -18.21 21.38 6.04
N LEU A 7 -18.54 21.55 4.75
CA LEU A 7 -18.33 20.51 3.73
C LEU A 7 -16.85 20.20 3.51
N THR A 8 -15.99 21.24 3.45
CA THR A 8 -14.53 21.06 3.37
C THR A 8 -13.95 20.40 4.63
N GLN A 9 -14.45 20.74 5.82
CA GLN A 9 -13.99 20.12 7.07
C GLN A 9 -14.30 18.62 7.08
N GLN A 10 -15.52 18.23 6.66
CA GLN A 10 -15.93 16.83 6.60
C GLN A 10 -15.15 16.05 5.52
N GLN A 11 -14.89 16.66 4.36
CA GLN A 11 -14.06 16.05 3.31
C GLN A 11 -12.62 15.79 3.79
N LEU A 12 -12.02 16.74 4.52
CA LEU A 12 -10.68 16.57 5.10
C LEU A 12 -10.65 15.48 6.18
N GLN A 13 -11.71 15.37 6.98
CA GLN A 13 -11.84 14.30 7.98
C GLN A 13 -11.90 12.93 7.30
N VAL A 14 -12.75 12.77 6.30
CA VAL A 14 -12.88 11.51 5.55
C VAL A 14 -11.56 11.15 4.85
N ALA A 15 -10.87 12.11 4.24
CA ALA A 15 -9.57 11.86 3.62
C ALA A 15 -8.53 11.36 4.65
N SER A 16 -8.51 11.97 5.84
CA SER A 16 -7.59 11.58 6.92
C SER A 16 -7.89 10.17 7.45
N GLU A 17 -9.17 9.81 7.59
CA GLU A 17 -9.60 8.47 7.99
C GLU A 17 -9.14 7.41 6.98
N ILE A 18 -9.32 7.69 5.68
CA ILE A 18 -8.87 6.81 4.60
C ILE A 18 -7.35 6.64 4.63
N GLU A 19 -6.58 7.71 4.84
CA GLU A 19 -5.11 7.62 4.97
C GLU A 19 -4.69 6.70 6.11
N ILE A 20 -5.34 6.80 7.26
CA ILE A 20 -5.06 5.95 8.43
C ILE A 20 -5.40 4.49 8.12
N GLU A 21 -6.57 4.21 7.56
CA GLU A 21 -6.99 2.85 7.21
C GLU A 21 -6.02 2.19 6.22
N MET A 22 -5.59 2.93 5.20
CA MET A 22 -4.60 2.44 4.24
C MET A 22 -3.25 2.14 4.91
N MET A 23 -2.78 3.01 5.81
CA MET A 23 -1.53 2.77 6.55
C MET A 23 -1.63 1.56 7.47
N GLN A 24 -2.79 1.33 8.09
CA GLN A 24 -3.04 0.16 8.93
C GLN A 24 -3.02 -1.15 8.13
N ASP A 25 -3.66 -1.18 6.96
CA ASP A 25 -3.64 -2.35 6.07
C ASP A 25 -2.21 -2.64 5.60
N LEU A 26 -1.47 -1.61 5.20
CA LEU A 26 -0.06 -1.71 4.83
C LEU A 26 0.78 -2.33 5.95
N TYR A 27 0.64 -1.81 7.18
CA TYR A 27 1.38 -2.31 8.33
C TYR A 27 1.05 -3.76 8.65
N THR A 28 -0.23 -4.12 8.60
CA THR A 28 -0.71 -5.49 8.88
C THR A 28 -0.16 -6.49 7.87
N LYS A 29 -0.27 -6.19 6.57
CA LYS A 29 0.23 -7.05 5.48
C LYS A 29 1.76 -7.15 5.48
N MET A 30 2.46 -6.05 5.74
CA MET A 30 3.92 -6.03 5.85
C MET A 30 4.39 -6.90 7.01
N THR A 31 3.81 -6.72 8.20
CA THR A 31 4.17 -7.47 9.41
C THR A 31 3.94 -8.96 9.20
N ALA A 32 2.79 -9.37 8.67
CA ALA A 32 2.50 -10.77 8.38
C ALA A 32 3.48 -11.37 7.35
N SER A 33 3.82 -10.61 6.30
CA SER A 33 4.77 -11.05 5.27
C SER A 33 6.18 -11.23 5.83
N CYS A 34 6.68 -10.25 6.60
CA CYS A 34 8.02 -10.31 7.18
C CYS A 34 8.13 -11.35 8.29
N HIS A 35 7.11 -11.50 9.13
CA HIS A 35 7.05 -12.60 10.08
C HIS A 35 7.18 -13.95 9.37
N LYS A 36 6.35 -14.21 8.35
CA LYS A 36 6.40 -15.46 7.58
C LYS A 36 7.74 -15.72 6.89
N LYS A 37 8.46 -14.66 6.48
CA LYS A 37 9.73 -14.78 5.75
C LYS A 37 10.95 -14.91 6.66
N CYS A 38 10.91 -14.30 7.83
CA CYS A 38 12.08 -14.15 8.68
C CYS A 38 12.02 -14.95 9.98
N ILE A 39 10.83 -15.31 10.47
CA ILE A 39 10.65 -16.05 11.71
C ILE A 39 10.33 -17.52 11.40
N PRO A 40 11.21 -18.47 11.77
CA PRO A 40 10.95 -19.89 11.59
C PRO A 40 9.73 -20.34 12.41
N PRO A 41 8.95 -21.33 11.93
CA PRO A 41 7.79 -21.83 12.67
C PRO A 41 8.17 -22.57 13.97
N LYS A 42 9.44 -22.99 14.10
CA LYS A 42 9.97 -23.62 15.30
C LYS A 42 10.84 -22.60 16.04
N TYR A 43 10.32 -22.12 17.16
CA TYR A 43 11.04 -21.21 18.06
C TYR A 43 12.03 -21.99 18.92
N HIS A 44 13.28 -21.54 18.94
CA HIS A 44 14.33 -22.10 19.80
C HIS A 44 14.52 -21.27 21.07
N GLU A 45 14.25 -19.96 20.99
CA GLU A 45 14.30 -18.99 22.08
C GLU A 45 13.26 -17.88 21.85
N ASN A 46 13.01 -17.05 22.87
CA ASN A 46 11.98 -16.01 22.81
C ASN A 46 12.46 -14.71 22.19
N ASP A 47 13.76 -14.46 22.24
CA ASP A 47 14.37 -13.25 21.70
C ASP A 47 14.70 -13.44 20.22
N LEU A 48 14.66 -12.33 19.47
CA LEU A 48 15.10 -12.36 18.08
C LEU A 48 16.61 -12.60 18.03
N THR A 49 17.00 -13.62 17.30
CA THR A 49 18.39 -13.81 16.93
C THR A 49 18.87 -12.64 16.06
N LYS A 50 20.18 -12.40 16.06
CA LYS A 50 20.80 -11.41 15.14
C LYS A 50 20.41 -11.65 13.68
N GLY A 51 20.24 -12.91 13.28
CA GLY A 51 19.82 -13.29 11.94
C GLY A 51 18.39 -12.87 11.63
N GLU A 52 17.46 -13.11 12.55
CA GLU A 52 16.06 -12.69 12.44
C GLU A 52 15.91 -11.17 12.40
N SER A 53 16.61 -10.43 13.29
CA SER A 53 16.60 -8.97 13.28
C SER A 53 17.06 -8.40 11.94
N VAL A 54 18.22 -8.84 11.44
CA VAL A 54 18.76 -8.38 10.14
C VAL A 54 17.85 -8.80 8.98
N CYS A 55 17.20 -9.97 9.07
CA CYS A 55 16.21 -10.38 8.07
C CYS A 55 15.00 -9.44 8.06
N ILE A 56 14.45 -9.11 9.23
CA ILE A 56 13.28 -8.21 9.36
C ILE A 56 13.60 -6.84 8.75
N ASP A 57 14.75 -6.25 9.09
CA ASP A 57 15.18 -4.95 8.53
C ASP A 57 15.21 -4.98 7.00
N ARG A 58 15.83 -6.02 6.44
CA ARG A 58 15.90 -6.22 4.98
C ARG A 58 14.53 -6.49 4.37
N CYS A 59 13.67 -7.22 5.08
CA CYS A 59 12.34 -7.54 4.61
C CYS A 59 11.48 -6.29 4.49
N VAL A 60 11.47 -5.43 5.52
CA VAL A 60 10.73 -4.17 5.53
C VAL A 60 11.21 -3.26 4.40
N ALA A 61 12.53 -3.10 4.25
CA ALA A 61 13.10 -2.29 3.16
C ALA A 61 12.65 -2.79 1.77
N LYS A 62 12.72 -4.10 1.53
CA LYS A 62 12.27 -4.71 0.27
C LYS A 62 10.77 -4.63 0.08
N TYR A 63 9.98 -4.73 1.15
CA TYR A 63 8.53 -4.63 1.10
C TYR A 63 8.12 -3.25 0.58
N PHE A 64 8.70 -2.18 1.11
CA PHE A 64 8.44 -0.82 0.64
C PHE A 64 8.91 -0.58 -0.80
N GLU A 65 10.08 -1.11 -1.18
CA GLU A 65 10.58 -1.03 -2.56
C GLU A 65 9.60 -1.67 -3.56
N ILE A 66 9.09 -2.86 -3.24
CA ILE A 66 8.10 -3.54 -4.08
C ILE A 66 6.75 -2.84 -4.04
N HIS A 67 6.29 -2.38 -2.87
CA HIS A 67 5.05 -1.65 -2.72
C HIS A 67 5.03 -0.38 -3.60
N ASP A 68 6.11 0.42 -3.59
CA ASP A 68 6.26 1.61 -4.44
C ASP A 68 6.24 1.27 -5.93
N ARG A 69 6.99 0.24 -6.35
CA ARG A 69 7.01 -0.20 -7.76
C ARG A 69 5.65 -0.66 -8.25
N VAL A 70 4.93 -1.44 -7.43
CA VAL A 70 3.58 -1.92 -7.75
C VAL A 70 2.61 -0.74 -7.81
N GLY A 71 2.69 0.20 -6.85
CA GLY A 71 1.87 1.42 -6.86
C GLY A 71 2.04 2.23 -8.14
N LYS A 72 3.30 2.52 -8.53
CA LYS A 72 3.62 3.23 -9.79
C LYS A 72 3.07 2.51 -11.01
N LYS A 73 3.18 1.18 -11.05
CA LYS A 73 2.66 0.38 -12.17
C LYS A 73 1.14 0.42 -12.23
N LEU A 74 0.46 0.35 -11.08
CA LEU A 74 -1.00 0.42 -11.01
C LEU A 74 -1.50 1.77 -11.52
N THR A 75 -0.92 2.88 -11.05
CA THR A 75 -1.26 4.23 -11.54
C THR A 75 -1.07 4.35 -13.05
N ALA A 76 0.06 3.88 -13.59
CA ALA A 76 0.31 3.92 -15.03
C ALA A 76 -0.74 3.14 -15.84
N LEU A 77 -1.17 1.97 -15.33
CA LEU A 77 -2.23 1.18 -15.96
C LEU A 77 -3.59 1.88 -15.89
N SER A 78 -3.95 2.48 -14.76
CA SER A 78 -5.20 3.23 -14.61
C SER A 78 -5.27 4.42 -15.58
N THR A 79 -4.18 5.17 -15.75
CA THR A 79 -4.11 6.26 -16.72
C THR A 79 -4.23 5.75 -18.17
N GLN A 80 -3.57 4.65 -18.50
CA GLN A 80 -3.68 4.04 -19.84
C GLN A 80 -5.10 3.55 -20.13
N GLN A 81 -5.78 2.95 -19.16
CA GLN A 81 -7.16 2.51 -19.31
C GLN A 81 -8.12 3.68 -19.53
N ALA A 82 -7.94 4.80 -18.81
CA ALA A 82 -8.73 6.01 -19.03
C ALA A 82 -8.55 6.55 -20.45
N GLN A 83 -7.32 6.56 -20.98
CA GLN A 83 -7.03 7.02 -22.35
C GLN A 83 -7.66 6.11 -23.41
N LEU A 84 -7.64 4.78 -23.22
CA LEU A 84 -8.25 3.82 -24.12
C LEU A 84 -9.78 3.91 -24.15
N ALA A 85 -10.41 4.32 -23.04
CA ALA A 85 -11.85 4.53 -22.96
C ALA A 85 -12.30 5.81 -23.71
N GLU A 86 -11.40 6.77 -23.91
CA GLU A 86 -11.69 8.02 -24.63
C GLU A 86 -11.42 7.93 -26.15
N THR A 87 -10.72 6.89 -26.64
CA THR A 87 -10.52 6.70 -28.07
C THR A 87 -11.78 6.14 -28.73
N PRO A 88 -12.40 6.83 -29.72
CA PRO A 88 -13.56 6.32 -30.43
C PRO A 88 -13.20 5.04 -31.21
N PRO A 89 -14.15 4.11 -31.39
CA PRO A 89 -13.90 2.86 -32.11
C PRO A 89 -13.43 3.15 -33.54
N PRO A 90 -12.55 2.31 -34.12
CA PRO A 90 -12.14 2.47 -35.51
C PRO A 90 -13.36 2.42 -36.43
N PRO A 91 -13.41 3.22 -37.51
CA PRO A 91 -14.51 3.18 -38.46
C PRO A 91 -14.62 1.78 -39.07
N PRO A 92 -15.85 1.24 -39.27
CA PRO A 92 -16.03 -0.03 -39.96
C PRO A 92 -15.51 0.09 -41.41
N SER A 93 -14.83 -0.95 -41.87
CA SER A 93 -14.28 -1.12 -43.22
C SER A 93 -15.37 -1.16 -44.28
#